data_AF-A0A967HX91-F1
#
_entry.id   AF-A0A967HX91-F1
#
_cell.length_a   1.000
_cell.length_b   1.000
_cell.length_c   1.000
_cell.angle_alpha   90.00
_cell.angle_beta   90.00
_cell.angle_gamma   90.00
#
_symmetry.space_group_name_H-M   'P 1'
#
loop_
_entity.id
_entity.type
_entity.pdbx_description
1 polymer ?
#
loop_
_entity_poly.entity_id
_entity_poly.type
_entity_poly.pdbx_seq_one_letter_code
_entity_poly.pdbx_strand_id
1 'polypeptide(L)'
;MAVDIVKAAAANANVVIAQVNPRMPRVLGNSYIHLRDMDAIVEHEEELLEMEPPLMNETAHQIGKQVAKLIEDGSTIRAGVGSVSTAALYSLEGKK
;
A
#
# COMPACT_ATOMS: atom_id res chain seq x y z
N MET A 1 -4.85 -8.27 4.38
CA MET A 1 -3.50 -8.88 4.46
C MET A 1 -2.60 -8.14 3.48
N ALA A 2 -1.33 -7.90 3.81
CA ALA A 2 -0.35 -7.38 2.85
C ALA A 2 -0.04 -8.43 1.77
N VAL A 3 0.14 -7.99 0.51
CA VAL A 3 0.41 -8.86 -0.64
C VAL A 3 1.84 -8.63 -1.10
N ASP A 4 2.78 -9.03 -0.24
CA ASP A 4 4.21 -8.99 -0.46
C ASP A 4 4.79 -10.41 -0.28
N ILE A 5 5.75 -10.58 0.62
CA ILE A 5 6.28 -11.88 1.03
C ILE A 5 5.28 -12.69 1.87
N VAL A 6 4.28 -12.05 2.48
CA VAL A 6 3.39 -12.70 3.48
C VAL A 6 2.67 -13.92 2.91
N LYS A 7 2.17 -13.87 1.67
CA LYS A 7 1.48 -15.02 1.07
C LYS A 7 2.42 -16.19 0.82
N ALA A 8 3.63 -15.91 0.32
CA ALA A 8 4.64 -16.95 0.11
C ALA A 8 5.10 -17.55 1.45
N ALA A 9 5.26 -16.73 2.48
CA ALA A 9 5.59 -17.17 3.83
C ALA A 9 4.50 -18.09 4.39
N ALA A 10 3.22 -17.68 4.33
CA ALA A 10 2.12 -18.50 4.80
C ALA A 10 2.02 -19.85 4.07
N ALA A 11 2.26 -19.88 2.76
CA ALA A 11 2.21 -21.13 1.98
C ALA A 11 3.34 -22.13 2.30
N ASN A 12 4.44 -21.68 2.91
CA ASN A 12 5.61 -22.52 3.20
C ASN A 12 5.87 -22.69 4.71
N ALA A 13 5.13 -22.01 5.57
CA ALA A 13 5.29 -22.10 7.00
C ALA A 13 4.77 -23.45 7.52
N ASN A 14 5.45 -24.02 8.51
CA ASN A 14 4.97 -25.21 9.19
C ASN A 14 3.70 -24.95 10.02
N VAL A 15 3.50 -23.70 10.44
CA VAL A 15 2.36 -23.26 11.24
C VAL A 15 1.93 -21.86 10.77
N VAL A 16 0.66 -21.69 10.45
CA VAL A 16 0.01 -20.44 10.03
C VAL A 16 -1.06 -20.07 11.05
N ILE A 17 -0.87 -18.95 11.74
CA ILE A 17 -1.84 -18.39 12.68
C ILE A 17 -2.43 -17.11 12.09
N ALA A 18 -3.75 -17.03 11.98
CA ALA A 18 -4.44 -15.88 11.41
C ALA A 18 -5.21 -15.10 12.49
N GLN A 19 -4.96 -13.79 12.60
CA GLN A 19 -5.86 -12.87 13.29
C GLN A 19 -6.94 -12.40 12.31
N VAL A 20 -8.20 -12.71 12.60
CA VAL A 20 -9.36 -12.26 11.83
C VAL A 20 -9.86 -10.96 12.42
N ASN A 21 -9.70 -9.88 11.65
CA ASN A 21 -10.11 -8.53 12.02
C ASN A 21 -11.12 -7.99 10.99
N PRO A 22 -12.39 -7.71 11.37
CA PRO A 22 -13.41 -7.17 10.47
C PRO A 22 -13.05 -5.83 9.80
N ARG A 23 -12.12 -5.06 10.40
CA ARG A 23 -11.64 -3.77 9.87
C ARG A 23 -10.57 -3.93 8.79
N MET A 24 -9.99 -5.12 8.62
CA MET A 24 -9.06 -5.39 7.53
C MET A 24 -9.80 -5.40 6.19
N PRO A 25 -9.44 -4.51 5.24
CA PRO A 25 -10.09 -4.49 3.94
C PRO A 25 -9.83 -5.77 3.16
N ARG A 26 -10.88 -6.28 2.50
CA ARG A 26 -10.76 -7.37 1.55
C ARG A 26 -10.27 -6.83 0.21
N VAL A 27 -8.97 -6.93 -0.02
CA VAL A 27 -8.32 -6.51 -1.28
C VAL A 27 -8.37 -7.63 -2.33
N LEU A 28 -8.50 -7.26 -3.61
CA LEU A 28 -8.47 -8.20 -4.74
C LEU A 28 -7.03 -8.62 -5.10
N GLY A 29 -6.90 -9.56 -6.04
CA GLY A 29 -5.59 -10.06 -6.50
C GLY A 29 -5.10 -11.26 -5.71
N ASN A 30 -3.78 -11.41 -5.57
CA ASN A 30 -3.14 -12.56 -4.95
C ASN A 30 -3.11 -12.47 -3.40
N SER A 31 -4.23 -12.10 -2.79
CA SER A 31 -4.36 -11.78 -1.36
C SER A 31 -5.08 -12.84 -0.52
N TYR A 32 -5.64 -13.86 -1.19
CA TYR A 32 -6.46 -14.88 -0.56
C TYR A 32 -5.63 -16.05 -0.01
N ILE A 33 -6.03 -16.53 1.17
CA ILE A 33 -5.60 -17.78 1.80
C ILE A 33 -6.87 -18.53 2.20
N HIS A 34 -6.93 -19.83 1.91
CA HIS A 34 -8.10 -20.64 2.25
C HIS A 34 -8.06 -21.00 3.74
N LEU A 35 -9.22 -21.12 4.41
CA LEU A 35 -9.28 -21.47 5.84
C LEU A 35 -8.63 -22.82 6.18
N ARG A 36 -8.51 -23.71 5.18
CA ARG A 36 -7.83 -25.02 5.34
C ARG A 36 -6.31 -24.90 5.42
N ASP A 37 -5.76 -23.77 5.00
CA ASP A 37 -4.32 -23.49 5.01
C ASP A 37 -3.92 -22.72 6.28
N MET A 38 -4.77 -22.73 7.32
CA MET A 38 -4.56 -22.07 8.60
C MET A 38 -4.61 -23.11 9.72
N ASP A 39 -3.62 -23.10 10.61
CA ASP A 39 -3.54 -24.01 11.76
C ASP A 39 -4.30 -23.46 12.97
N ALA A 40 -4.38 -22.14 13.11
CA ALA A 40 -5.15 -21.48 14.16
C ALA A 40 -5.72 -20.14 13.70
N ILE A 41 -6.87 -19.78 14.28
CA ILE A 41 -7.58 -18.53 14.02
C ILE A 41 -7.89 -17.84 15.34
N VAL A 42 -7.60 -16.55 15.43
CA VAL A 42 -7.93 -15.69 16.57
C VAL A 42 -8.77 -14.52 16.05
N GLU A 43 -9.99 -14.38 16.54
CA GLU A 43 -10.84 -13.24 16.18
C GLU A 43 -10.51 -12.06 17.09
N HIS A 44 -10.13 -10.92 16.51
CA HIS A 44 -9.87 -9.69 17.24
C HIS A 44 -10.09 -8.46 16.35
N GLU A 45 -10.97 -7.58 16.79
CA GLU A 45 -11.24 -6.29 16.13
C GLU A 45 -10.27 -5.23 16.65
N GLU A 46 -9.51 -4.63 15.75
CA GLU A 46 -8.49 -3.62 16.06
C GLU A 46 -8.43 -2.57 14.94
N GLU A 47 -8.19 -1.30 15.27
CA GLU A 47 -7.92 -0.30 14.22
C GLU A 47 -6.64 -0.63 13.44
N LEU A 48 -6.63 -0.27 12.16
CA LEU A 48 -5.42 -0.39 11.37
C LEU A 48 -4.43 0.70 11.75
N LEU A 49 -3.14 0.34 11.74
CA LEU A 49 -2.09 1.34 11.92
C LEU A 49 -2.11 2.33 10.74
N GLU A 50 -2.29 3.61 11.06
CA GLU A 50 -2.27 4.70 10.09
C GLU A 50 -0.93 5.43 10.10
N MET A 51 -0.58 6.00 8.94
CA MET A 51 0.55 6.91 8.79
C MET A 51 0.04 8.33 8.61
N GLU A 52 0.60 9.27 9.37
CA GLU A 52 0.32 10.69 9.19
C GLU A 52 0.66 11.16 7.76
N PRO A 53 -0.21 11.99 7.14
CA PRO A 53 0.08 12.56 5.84
C PRO A 53 1.39 13.37 5.85
N PRO A 54 2.29 13.19 4.87
CA PRO A 54 3.55 13.92 4.86
C PRO A 54 3.32 15.41 4.57
N LEU A 55 3.95 16.28 5.36
CA LEU A 55 3.94 17.72 5.10
C LEU A 55 4.70 18.03 3.80
N MET A 56 4.00 18.63 2.84
CA MET A 56 4.59 19.17 1.61
C MET A 56 5.14 20.57 1.88
N ASN A 57 6.46 20.67 2.07
CA ASN A 57 7.12 21.97 2.11
C ASN A 57 7.35 22.53 0.70
N GLU A 58 7.75 23.81 0.61
CA GLU A 58 7.99 24.49 -0.67
C GLU A 58 8.99 23.75 -1.55
N THR A 59 10.06 23.22 -0.96
CA THR A 59 11.08 22.43 -1.69
C THR A 59 10.46 21.20 -2.36
N ALA A 60 9.63 20.43 -1.63
CA ALA A 60 8.95 19.27 -2.19
C ALA A 60 8.01 19.67 -3.34
N HIS A 61 7.29 20.79 -3.20
CA HIS A 61 6.42 21.31 -4.25
C HIS A 61 7.19 21.67 -5.52
N GLN A 62 8.34 22.34 -5.39
CA GLN A 62 9.19 22.66 -6.53
C GLN A 62 9.75 21.41 -7.21
N ILE A 63 10.18 20.40 -6.44
CA ILE A 63 10.62 19.11 -6.99
C ILE A 63 9.48 18.45 -7.77
N GLY A 64 8.26 18.41 -7.20
CA GLY A 64 7.09 17.84 -7.85
C GLY A 64 6.79 18.47 -9.22
N LYS A 65 6.86 19.80 -9.31
CA LYS A 65 6.69 20.53 -10.59
C LYS A 65 7.74 20.17 -11.64
N GLN A 66 8.98 19.92 -11.24
CA GLN A 66 10.01 19.50 -12.21
C GLN A 66 9.80 18.06 -12.65
N VAL A 67 9.43 17.16 -11.73
CA VAL A 67 9.12 15.75 -12.04
C VAL A 67 7.94 15.66 -13.02
N ALA A 68 6.88 16.45 -12.81
CA ALA A 68 5.70 16.44 -13.68
C ALA A 68 5.97 16.85 -15.14
N LYS A 69 7.03 17.63 -15.41
CA LYS A 69 7.45 17.98 -16.78
C LYS A 69 8.06 16.80 -17.53
N LEU A 70 8.59 15.81 -16.80
CA LEU A 70 9.22 14.62 -17.36
C LEU A 70 8.23 13.48 -17.58
N ILE A 71 7.00 13.61 -17.08
CA ILE A 71 5.96 12.57 -17.15
C ILE A 71 4.98 12.95 -18.27
N GLU A 72 4.81 12.04 -19.22
CA GLU A 72 3.90 12.19 -20.36
C GLU A 72 2.54 11.56 -20.08
N ASP A 73 1.52 11.97 -20.83
CA ASP A 73 0.19 11.36 -20.76
C ASP A 73 0.26 9.87 -21.14
N GLY A 74 -0.46 9.03 -20.41
CA GLY A 74 -0.43 7.58 -20.55
C GLY A 74 0.76 6.87 -19.88
N SER A 75 1.61 7.59 -19.15
CA SER A 75 2.71 6.98 -18.37
C SER A 75 2.19 6.08 -17.24
N THR A 76 2.81 4.93 -17.03
CA THR A 76 2.57 4.10 -15.84
C THR A 76 3.35 4.65 -14.66
N ILE A 77 2.66 5.00 -13.57
CA ILE A 77 3.26 5.65 -12.40
C ILE A 77 3.58 4.64 -11.30
N ARG A 78 4.82 4.71 -10.79
CA ARG A 78 5.21 4.10 -9.52
C ARG A 78 5.69 5.20 -8.58
N ALA A 79 5.02 5.35 -7.44
CA ALA A 79 5.39 6.30 -6.41
C ALA A 79 5.51 5.60 -5.05
N GLY A 80 6.46 6.06 -4.23
CA GLY A 80 6.56 5.66 -2.83
C GLY A 80 5.76 6.59 -1.92
N VAL A 81 5.83 6.35 -0.61
CA VAL A 81 5.28 7.27 0.41
C VAL A 81 6.31 8.37 0.71
N GLY A 82 5.85 9.58 1.02
CA GLY A 82 6.70 10.69 1.48
C GLY A 82 6.43 12.01 0.76
N SER A 83 6.92 13.11 1.34
CA SER A 83 6.56 14.49 0.92
C SER A 83 6.85 14.78 -0.56
N VAL A 84 8.00 14.34 -1.07
CA VAL A 84 8.38 14.54 -2.48
C VAL A 84 7.51 13.70 -3.42
N SER A 85 7.29 12.42 -3.10
CA SER A 85 6.45 11.53 -3.90
C SER A 85 5.01 12.05 -3.96
N THR A 86 4.47 12.49 -2.81
CA THR A 86 3.15 13.10 -2.73
C THR A 86 3.09 14.39 -3.56
N ALA A 87 4.08 15.28 -3.44
CA ALA A 87 4.13 16.52 -4.22
C ALA A 87 4.23 16.27 -5.73
N ALA A 88 4.97 15.24 -6.15
CA ALA A 88 5.03 14.82 -7.54
C ALA A 88 3.66 14.36 -8.04
N LEU A 89 2.96 13.51 -7.28
CA LEU A 89 1.61 13.05 -7.63
C LEU A 89 0.60 14.21 -7.72
N TYR A 90 0.61 15.17 -6.78
CA TYR A 90 -0.21 16.37 -6.86
C TYR A 90 0.11 17.21 -8.11
N SER A 91 1.38 17.27 -8.51
CA SER A 91 1.80 18.02 -9.69
C SER A 91 1.42 17.36 -11.02
N LEU A 92 0.90 16.13 -11.00
CA LEU A 92 0.32 15.45 -12.17
C LEU A 92 -1.16 15.78 -12.39
N GLU A 93 -1.76 16.62 -11.55
CA GLU A 93 -3.13 17.10 -11.75
C GLU A 93 -3.29 17.70 -13.16
N GLY A 94 -4.17 17.11 -13.97
CA GLY A 94 -4.41 17.51 -15.36
C GLY A 94 -3.69 16.70 -16.43
N LYS A 95 -2.77 15.79 -16.06
CA LYS A 95 -2.22 14.77 -16.97
C LYS A 95 -3.29 13.70 -17.27
N LYS A 96 -3.26 13.16 -18.49
CA LYS A 96 -4.22 12.14 -18.96
C LYS A 96 -3.62 10.74 -19.00
#